data_AF-S9NXS8-F1
#
_entry.id   AF-S9NXS8-F1
#
_cell.length_a   1.000
_cell.length_b   1.000
_cell.length_c   1.000
_cell.angle_alpha   90.00
_cell.angle_beta   90.00
_cell.angle_gamma   90.00
#
_symmetry.space_group_name_H-M   'P 1'
#
loop_
_entity.id
_entity.type
_entity.pdbx_description
1 polymer ?
#
loop_
_entity_poly.entity_id
_entity_poly.type
_entity_poly.pdbx_seq_one_letter_code
_entity_poly.pdbx_strand_id
1 'polypeptide(L)'
;MSGPGLNVPLNDPRLPTLRRVRPPAFLLLCTGILDILFWIIMVTLHLSGVGDFTVPADQLWPFLFNIMGALVARGITIWAALNIVNLRKWGIGMVGSLTVMLPLAPACCFGVPVGAWMLFVLNDAEVRKHFT
;
A
#
# COMPACT_ATOMS: atom_id res chain seq x y z
N MET A 1 -13.36 -16.61 -4.12
CA MET A 1 -11.93 -16.53 -3.74
C MET A 1 -11.85 -15.93 -2.35
N SER A 2 -11.35 -16.70 -1.39
CA SER A 2 -11.16 -16.28 0.00
C SER A 2 -9.93 -15.36 0.08
N GLY A 3 -10.06 -14.12 -0.36
CA GLY A 3 -9.00 -13.10 -0.20
C GLY A 3 -8.76 -12.80 1.29
N PRO A 4 -7.59 -12.23 1.65
CA PRO A 4 -7.29 -11.87 3.04
C PRO A 4 -8.33 -10.89 3.60
N GLY A 5 -8.71 -11.07 4.87
CA GLY A 5 -9.65 -10.19 5.58
C GLY A 5 -10.77 -10.90 6.33
N LEU A 6 -11.76 -10.11 6.75
CA LEU A 6 -12.89 -10.55 7.56
C LEU A 6 -13.76 -11.56 6.81
N ASN A 7 -13.79 -12.83 7.26
CA ASN A 7 -14.68 -13.85 6.71
C ASN A 7 -16.06 -13.74 7.36
N VAL A 8 -17.02 -13.22 6.61
CA VAL A 8 -18.42 -13.10 7.03
C VAL A 8 -19.29 -14.19 6.39
N PRO A 9 -20.37 -14.63 7.05
CA PRO A 9 -21.32 -15.57 6.47
C PRO A 9 -21.98 -14.98 5.21
N LEU A 10 -22.47 -15.84 4.31
CA LEU A 10 -22.98 -15.44 3.00
C LEU A 10 -24.18 -14.48 3.07
N ASN A 11 -24.90 -14.45 4.19
CA ASN A 11 -26.08 -13.63 4.40
C ASN A 11 -25.79 -12.28 5.12
N ASP A 12 -24.52 -11.93 5.34
CA ASP A 12 -24.15 -10.67 6.01
C ASP A 12 -24.31 -9.46 5.07
N PRO A 13 -24.98 -8.37 5.49
CA PRO A 13 -25.12 -7.14 4.69
C PRO A 13 -23.78 -6.48 4.29
N ARG A 14 -22.67 -6.83 4.93
CA ARG A 14 -21.32 -6.30 4.63
C ARG A 14 -20.62 -7.03 3.48
N LEU A 15 -21.12 -8.20 3.08
CA LEU A 15 -20.52 -9.03 2.04
C LEU A 15 -20.36 -8.32 0.67
N PRO A 16 -21.37 -7.59 0.13
CA PRO A 16 -21.20 -6.87 -1.14
C PRO A 16 -20.09 -5.82 -1.06
N THR A 17 -20.01 -5.11 0.07
CA THR A 17 -18.93 -4.14 0.33
C THR A 17 -17.58 -4.82 0.30
N LEU A 18 -17.40 -5.90 1.09
CA LEU A 18 -16.14 -6.67 1.10
C LEU A 18 -15.72 -7.15 -0.29
N ARG A 19 -16.67 -7.57 -1.14
CA ARG A 19 -16.36 -7.97 -2.52
C ARG A 19 -15.82 -6.83 -3.38
N ARG A 20 -16.28 -5.58 -3.17
CA ARG A 20 -15.77 -4.40 -3.87
C ARG A 20 -14.39 -3.97 -3.34
N VAL A 21 -14.16 -4.02 -2.02
CA VAL A 21 -12.92 -3.49 -1.42
C VAL A 21 -11.75 -4.47 -1.40
N ARG A 22 -12.01 -5.79 -1.35
CA ARG A 22 -10.95 -6.80 -1.24
C ARG A 22 -9.97 -6.82 -2.41
N PRO A 23 -10.40 -6.77 -3.69
CA PRO A 23 -9.47 -6.77 -4.81
C PRO A 23 -8.47 -5.60 -4.79
N PRO A 24 -8.90 -4.32 -4.69
CA PRO A 24 -7.96 -3.21 -4.63
C PRO A 24 -7.11 -3.23 -3.35
N ALA A 25 -7.68 -3.62 -2.19
CA ALA A 25 -6.92 -3.73 -0.95
C ALA A 25 -5.81 -4.79 -1.01
N PHE A 26 -6.07 -5.92 -1.65
CA PHE A 26 -5.06 -6.96 -1.86
C PHE A 26 -3.93 -6.47 -2.76
N LEU A 27 -4.27 -5.79 -3.86
CA LEU A 27 -3.27 -5.20 -4.75
C LEU A 27 -2.44 -4.13 -4.03
N LEU A 28 -3.07 -3.28 -3.20
CA LEU A 28 -2.34 -2.31 -2.36
C LEU A 28 -1.34 -2.97 -1.41
N LEU A 29 -1.73 -4.09 -0.81
CA LEU A 29 -0.86 -4.87 0.05
C LEU A 29 0.31 -5.45 -0.73
N CYS A 30 0.06 -6.02 -1.92
CA CYS A 30 1.10 -6.52 -2.81
C CYS A 30 2.07 -5.42 -3.25
N THR A 31 1.57 -4.24 -3.66
CA THR A 31 2.42 -3.11 -4.06
C THR A 31 3.27 -2.61 -2.90
N GLY A 32 2.71 -2.51 -1.69
CA GLY A 32 3.45 -2.09 -0.51
C GLY A 32 4.58 -3.06 -0.15
N ILE A 33 4.33 -4.37 -0.22
CA ILE A 33 5.36 -5.40 0.03
C ILE A 33 6.45 -5.36 -1.04
N LEU A 34 6.07 -5.28 -2.32
CA LEU A 34 7.02 -5.26 -3.43
C LEU A 34 7.97 -4.07 -3.34
N ASP A 35 7.45 -2.91 -2.95
CA ASP A 35 8.26 -1.71 -2.74
C ASP A 35 9.21 -1.82 -1.54
N ILE A 36 8.78 -2.42 -0.44
CA ILE A 36 9.67 -2.68 0.70
C ILE A 36 10.79 -3.62 0.29
N LEU A 37 10.48 -4.68 -0.45
CA LEU A 37 11.48 -5.61 -0.97
C LEU A 37 12.48 -4.91 -1.90
N PHE A 38 12.01 -4.03 -2.78
CA PHE A 38 12.86 -3.24 -3.65
C PHE A 38 13.86 -2.38 -2.86
N TRP A 39 13.39 -1.66 -1.83
CA TRP A 39 14.26 -0.85 -0.98
C TRP A 39 15.26 -1.69 -0.16
N ILE A 40 14.85 -2.86 0.34
CA ILE A 40 15.75 -3.81 1.02
C ILE A 40 16.85 -4.28 0.08
N ILE A 41 16.51 -4.61 -1.17
CA ILE A 41 17.50 -5.02 -2.19
C ILE A 41 18.48 -3.87 -2.46
N MET A 42 17.99 -2.65 -2.66
CA MET A 42 18.84 -1.47 -2.92
C MET A 42 19.80 -1.18 -1.77
N VAL A 43 19.34 -1.24 -0.51
CA VAL A 43 20.19 -1.08 0.67
C VAL A 43 21.24 -2.20 0.74
N THR A 44 20.84 -3.44 0.45
CA THR A 44 21.77 -4.58 0.47
C THR A 44 22.86 -4.44 -0.60
N LEU A 45 22.48 -4.04 -1.82
CA LEU A 45 23.43 -3.81 -2.92
C LEU A 45 24.40 -2.68 -2.58
N HIS A 46 23.91 -1.58 -2.01
CA HIS A 46 24.74 -0.48 -1.52
C HIS A 46 25.76 -0.95 -0.47
N LEU A 47 25.32 -1.68 0.57
CA LEU A 47 26.18 -2.19 1.65
C LEU A 47 27.20 -3.23 1.16
N SER A 48 26.87 -4.00 0.12
CA SER A 48 27.76 -4.99 -0.48
C SER A 48 28.87 -4.38 -1.37
N GLY A 49 28.83 -3.07 -1.62
CA GLY A 49 29.84 -2.39 -2.44
C GLY A 49 29.76 -2.74 -3.93
N VAL A 50 28.61 -3.23 -4.41
CA VAL A 50 28.43 -3.60 -5.82
C VAL A 50 28.35 -2.34 -6.67
N GLY A 51 29.50 -1.91 -7.19
CA GLY A 51 29.70 -0.91 -8.25
C GLY A 51 28.65 0.19 -8.32
N ASP A 52 27.84 0.16 -9.38
CA ASP A 52 26.87 1.20 -9.74
C ASP A 52 25.71 1.37 -8.72
N PHE A 53 25.55 0.46 -7.77
CA PHE A 53 24.55 0.57 -6.69
C PHE A 53 25.12 1.24 -5.43
N THR A 54 26.42 1.55 -5.42
CA THR A 54 27.02 2.35 -4.34
C THR A 54 26.63 3.81 -4.53
N VAL A 55 26.19 4.43 -3.43
CA VAL A 55 25.77 5.83 -3.41
C VAL A 55 26.97 6.62 -2.89
N PRO A 56 27.44 7.65 -3.61
CA PRO A 56 28.59 8.43 -3.17
C PRO A 56 28.25 9.21 -1.89
N ALA A 57 29.28 9.55 -1.10
CA ALA A 57 29.14 10.07 0.26
C ALA A 57 28.30 11.36 0.34
N ASP A 58 28.37 12.20 -0.68
CA ASP A 58 27.61 13.45 -0.83
C ASP A 58 26.10 13.21 -1.01
N GLN A 59 25.70 12.02 -1.47
CA GLN A 59 24.30 11.67 -1.73
C GLN A 59 23.68 10.74 -0.67
N LEU A 60 24.45 10.35 0.35
CA LEU A 60 23.97 9.47 1.43
C LEU A 60 22.78 10.06 2.18
N TRP A 61 22.82 11.37 2.49
CA TRP A 61 21.72 12.03 3.20
C TRP A 61 20.41 11.98 2.40
N PRO A 62 20.35 12.46 1.15
CA PRO A 62 19.17 12.29 0.30
C PRO A 62 18.68 10.85 0.18
N PHE A 63 19.61 9.89 0.04
CA PHE A 63 19.29 8.47 -0.07
C PHE A 63 18.61 7.92 1.19
N LEU A 64 19.15 8.22 2.37
CA LEU A 64 18.55 7.83 3.65
C LEU A 64 17.18 8.47 3.88
N PHE A 65 17.01 9.75 3.55
CA PHE A 65 15.72 10.43 3.62
C PHE A 65 14.68 9.77 2.70
N ASN A 66 15.09 9.38 1.50
CA ASN A 66 14.20 8.70 0.55
C ASN A 66 13.79 7.30 1.07
N ILE A 67 14.74 6.52 1.60
CA ILE A 67 14.45 5.23 2.24
C ILE A 67 13.46 5.40 3.39
N MET A 68 13.72 6.34 4.30
CA MET A 68 12.84 6.59 5.43
C MET A 68 11.44 6.99 4.98
N GLY A 69 11.34 7.93 4.03
CA GLY A 69 10.06 8.34 3.46
C GLY A 69 9.31 7.18 2.81
N ALA A 70 10.00 6.35 2.03
CA ALA A 70 9.41 5.19 1.38
C ALA A 70 8.95 4.12 2.37
N LEU A 71 9.74 3.80 3.39
CA LEU A 71 9.37 2.81 4.41
C LEU A 71 8.14 3.26 5.21
N VAL A 72 8.09 4.53 5.61
CA VAL A 72 6.93 5.10 6.30
C VAL A 72 5.70 5.07 5.40
N ALA A 73 5.85 5.53 4.16
CA ALA A 73 4.77 5.55 3.18
C ALA A 73 4.19 4.15 2.91
N ARG A 74 5.06 3.16 2.69
CA ARG A 74 4.63 1.78 2.40
C ARG A 74 4.10 1.07 3.64
N GLY A 75 4.66 1.36 4.82
CA GLY A 75 4.10 0.94 6.10
C GLY A 75 2.66 1.44 6.30
N ILE A 76 2.39 2.72 6.02
CA ILE A 76 1.04 3.29 6.05
C ILE A 76 0.13 2.61 5.03
N THR A 77 0.64 2.33 3.82
CA THR A 77 -0.14 1.66 2.76
C THR A 77 -0.55 0.24 3.15
N ILE A 78 0.38 -0.55 3.71
CA ILE A 78 0.09 -1.91 4.19
C ILE A 78 -0.89 -1.85 5.36
N TRP A 79 -0.67 -0.93 6.31
CA TRP A 79 -1.57 -0.75 7.44
C TRP A 79 -2.98 -0.35 7.00
N ALA A 80 -3.09 0.53 6.00
CA ALA A 80 -4.35 0.90 5.38
C ALA A 80 -5.05 -0.29 4.73
N ALA A 81 -4.32 -1.08 3.93
CA ALA A 81 -4.87 -2.28 3.31
C ALA A 81 -5.42 -3.27 4.36
N LEU A 82 -4.69 -3.48 5.45
CA LEU A 82 -5.13 -4.33 6.57
C LEU A 82 -6.38 -3.80 7.28
N ASN A 83 -6.52 -2.48 7.44
CA ASN A 83 -7.72 -1.89 8.03
C ASN A 83 -8.92 -1.98 7.08
N ILE A 84 -8.70 -1.76 5.78
CA ILE A 84 -9.71 -1.86 4.72
C ILE A 84 -10.31 -3.25 4.65
N VAL A 85 -9.50 -4.31 4.63
CA VAL A 85 -10.00 -5.70 4.55
C VAL A 85 -10.78 -6.13 5.80
N ASN A 86 -10.66 -5.35 6.87
CA ASN A 86 -11.42 -5.50 8.11
C ASN A 86 -12.56 -4.48 8.25
N LEU A 87 -12.81 -3.64 7.24
CA LEU A 87 -13.81 -2.56 7.24
C LEU A 87 -13.66 -1.58 8.42
N ARG A 88 -12.41 -1.23 8.78
CA ARG A 88 -12.11 -0.33 9.89
C ARG A 88 -11.49 0.97 9.41
N LYS A 89 -11.78 2.07 10.11
CA LYS A 89 -11.07 3.36 10.02
C LYS A 89 -10.90 3.85 8.58
N TRP A 90 -12.01 4.23 7.96
CA TRP A 90 -12.07 4.72 6.58
C TRP A 90 -10.98 5.74 6.21
N GLY A 91 -10.67 6.68 7.13
CA GLY A 91 -9.65 7.71 6.89
C GLY A 91 -8.25 7.16 6.65
N ILE A 92 -7.88 6.04 7.29
CA ILE A 92 -6.57 5.41 7.06
C ILE A 92 -6.54 4.76 5.67
N GLY A 93 -7.66 4.16 5.25
CA GLY A 93 -7.80 3.61 3.90
C GLY A 93 -7.58 4.69 2.82
N MET A 94 -8.12 5.88 3.04
CA MET A 94 -7.94 7.05 2.18
C MET A 94 -6.46 7.47 2.11
N VAL A 95 -5.82 7.64 3.27
CA VAL A 95 -4.41 8.03 3.35
C VAL A 95 -3.52 6.99 2.67
N GLY A 96 -3.72 5.69 2.92
CA GLY A 96 -2.92 4.64 2.26
C GLY A 96 -3.07 4.63 0.74
N SER A 97 -4.27 4.94 0.23
CA SER A 97 -4.54 5.02 -1.21
C SER A 97 -3.83 6.22 -1.87
N LEU A 98 -3.66 7.32 -1.14
CA LEU A 98 -2.88 8.47 -1.62
C LEU A 98 -1.38 8.19 -1.54
N THR A 99 -0.95 7.58 -0.44
CA THR A 99 0.46 7.29 -0.18
C THR A 99 1.08 6.31 -1.19
N VAL A 100 0.29 5.35 -1.70
CA VAL A 100 0.78 4.42 -2.74
C VAL A 100 1.01 5.13 -4.09
N MET A 101 0.35 6.27 -4.34
CA MET A 101 0.51 7.03 -5.58
C MET A 101 1.83 7.81 -5.63
N LEU A 102 2.50 7.97 -4.49
CA LEU A 102 3.77 8.69 -4.43
C LEU A 102 4.85 7.91 -5.19
N PRO A 103 5.56 8.54 -6.15
CA PRO A 103 6.56 7.88 -6.99
C PRO A 103 7.89 7.71 -6.26
N LEU A 104 7.86 6.99 -5.13
CA LEU A 104 9.04 6.68 -4.30
C LEU A 104 9.71 5.34 -4.70
N ALA A 105 9.14 4.61 -5.64
CA ALA A 105 9.64 3.32 -6.09
C ALA A 105 9.01 2.96 -7.46
N PRO A 106 9.65 2.10 -8.27
CA PRO A 106 9.17 1.76 -9.61
C PRO A 106 7.81 1.05 -9.63
N ALA A 107 7.35 0.45 -8.52
CA ALA A 107 6.02 -0.13 -8.46
C ALA A 107 4.88 0.91 -8.50
N CYS A 108 5.20 2.21 -8.48
CA CYS A 108 4.23 3.30 -8.62
C CYS A 108 3.39 3.19 -9.91
N CYS A 109 3.92 2.60 -10.99
CA CYS A 109 3.18 2.37 -12.22
C CYS A 109 1.93 1.49 -12.00
N PHE A 110 1.98 0.58 -11.03
CA PHE A 110 0.84 -0.22 -10.58
C PHE A 110 0.16 0.43 -9.37
N GLY A 111 0.91 1.07 -8.49
CA GLY A 111 0.41 1.76 -7.30
C GLY A 111 -0.59 2.88 -7.62
N VAL A 112 -0.35 3.67 -8.68
CA VAL A 112 -1.24 4.77 -9.09
C VAL A 112 -2.63 4.26 -9.54
N PRO A 113 -2.75 3.35 -10.52
CA PRO A 113 -4.07 2.87 -10.93
C PRO A 113 -4.79 2.10 -9.81
N VAL A 114 -4.05 1.34 -8.99
CA VAL A 114 -4.62 0.61 -7.84
C VAL A 114 -5.09 1.57 -6.75
N GLY A 115 -4.30 2.59 -6.42
CA GLY A 115 -4.67 3.64 -5.49
C GLY A 115 -5.91 4.39 -5.97
N ALA A 116 -5.98 4.74 -7.25
CA ALA A 116 -7.12 5.46 -7.82
C ALA A 116 -8.39 4.61 -7.78
N TRP A 117 -8.28 3.32 -8.09
CA TRP A 117 -9.38 2.37 -7.95
C TRP A 117 -9.85 2.26 -6.50
N MET A 118 -8.92 2.17 -5.55
CA MET A 118 -9.26 2.13 -4.13
C MET A 118 -9.98 3.41 -3.67
N LEU A 119 -9.52 4.59 -4.09
CA LEU A 119 -10.18 5.87 -3.81
C LEU A 119 -11.61 5.91 -4.37
N PHE A 120 -11.81 5.44 -5.61
CA PHE A 120 -13.13 5.36 -6.22
C PHE A 120 -14.08 4.47 -5.40
N VAL A 121 -13.61 3.31 -4.96
CA VAL A 121 -14.39 2.39 -4.11
C VAL A 121 -14.68 3.01 -2.74
N LEU A 122 -13.72 3.70 -2.12
CA LEU A 122 -13.93 4.36 -0.82
C LEU A 122 -14.85 5.59 -0.88
N ASN A 123 -14.97 6.22 -2.05
CA ASN A 123 -15.83 7.37 -2.26
C ASN A 123 -17.32 6.99 -2.43
N ASP A 124 -17.61 5.70 -2.63
CA ASP A 124 -18.97 5.19 -2.65
C ASP A 124 -19.62 5.29 -1.25
N ALA A 125 -20.73 6.03 -1.19
CA ALA A 125 -21.48 6.25 0.04
C ALA A 125 -22.05 4.95 0.63
N GLU A 126 -22.32 3.94 -0.20
CA GLU A 126 -22.74 2.61 0.25
C GLU A 126 -21.59 1.92 1.01
N VAL A 127 -20.39 1.92 0.41
CA VAL A 127 -19.19 1.33 1.00
C VAL A 127 -18.83 2.00 2.32
N ARG A 128 -18.87 3.33 2.37
CA ARG A 128 -18.50 4.12 3.56
C ARG A 128 -19.37 3.83 4.78
N LYS A 129 -20.65 3.48 4.61
CA LYS A 129 -21.58 3.17 5.72
C LYS A 129 -21.19 1.92 6.51
N HIS A 130 -20.42 1.02 5.89
CA HIS A 130 -20.01 -0.24 6.51
C HIS A 130 -18.65 -0.16 7.23
N PHE A 131 -17.95 0.98 7.13
CA PHE A 131 -16.73 1.22 7.89
C PHE A 131 -17.07 1.63 9.32
N THR A 132 -16.36 1.01 10.28
CA THR A 132 -16.40 1.40 11.71
C THR A 132 -15.33 2.44 12.01
#